data_AF-A0A8J5XNH1-F1
#
_entry.id   AF-A0A8J5XNH1-F1
#
_cell.length_a   1.000
_cell.length_b   1.000
_cell.length_c   1.000
_cell.angle_alpha   90.00
_cell.angle_beta   90.00
_cell.angle_gamma   90.00
#
_symmetry.space_group_name_H-M   'P 1'
#
loop_
_entity.id
_entity.type
_entity.pdbx_description
1 polymer ?
#
loop_
_entity_poly.entity_id
_entity_poly.type
_entity_poly.pdbx_seq_one_letter_code
_entity_poly.pdbx_strand_id
1 'polypeptide(L)'
;MILNTRRRRSSLIFLIFTFCCQNGYSTTKRLLLLCVLRGQIDSLELIAFENFTSHAVMEAVGSCLTNKYSERIPCKRYYGGNKYIDELEILCQKRALAAFHLDEKKWGINVQPLFGSSENFIQLFLIHGLDLPHGGHLSHGFMTPKRRVSGTSIYFGSMPYRLDESTGYSSLFDLLSFSGWYVCLVVDSI
;
A
#
# COMPACT_ATOMS: atom_id res chain seq x y z
N MET A 1 -5.99 -39.25 -32.21
CA MET A 1 -6.20 -38.91 -30.79
C MET A 1 -6.09 -37.39 -30.65
N ILE A 2 -7.18 -36.68 -30.95
CA ILE A 2 -7.32 -35.23 -30.82
C ILE A 2 -8.39 -35.04 -29.75
N LEU A 3 -7.99 -34.69 -28.52
CA LEU A 3 -8.93 -34.43 -27.44
C LEU A 3 -9.28 -32.93 -27.40
N ASN A 4 -10.47 -32.71 -27.91
CA ASN A 4 -11.35 -31.55 -27.87
C ASN A 4 -11.40 -30.86 -26.48
N THR A 5 -10.86 -29.64 -26.37
CA THR A 5 -11.06 -28.73 -25.22
C THR A 5 -11.91 -27.52 -25.62
N ARG A 6 -13.11 -27.79 -26.13
CA ARG A 6 -14.13 -26.76 -26.41
C ARG A 6 -15.19 -26.76 -25.31
N ARG A 7 -14.94 -26.03 -24.20
CA ARG A 7 -15.95 -25.41 -23.28
C ARG A 7 -15.30 -25.08 -21.92
N ARG A 8 -14.99 -23.79 -21.69
CA ARG A 8 -15.01 -23.12 -20.35
C ARG A 8 -14.66 -21.62 -20.40
N ARG A 9 -14.95 -20.90 -21.49
CA ARG A 9 -14.77 -19.43 -21.57
C ARG A 9 -15.98 -18.60 -21.11
N SER A 10 -17.03 -19.25 -20.60
CA SER A 10 -18.32 -18.59 -20.32
C SER A 10 -18.55 -18.27 -18.84
N SER A 11 -17.77 -18.80 -17.91
CA SER A 11 -18.15 -18.81 -16.48
C SER A 11 -17.74 -17.56 -15.71
N LEU A 12 -16.63 -16.89 -16.06
CA LEU A 12 -16.14 -15.72 -15.32
C LEU A 12 -16.97 -14.46 -15.58
N ILE A 13 -17.39 -14.26 -16.84
CA ILE A 13 -18.30 -13.17 -17.22
C ILE A 13 -19.69 -13.40 -16.61
N PHE A 14 -20.15 -14.66 -16.53
CA PHE A 14 -21.45 -15.00 -15.96
C PHE A 14 -21.49 -14.84 -14.44
N LEU A 15 -20.41 -15.16 -13.72
CA LEU A 15 -20.36 -15.02 -12.26
C LEU A 15 -20.44 -13.56 -11.81
N ILE A 16 -19.70 -12.67 -12.46
CA ILE A 16 -19.81 -11.22 -12.27
C ILE A 16 -21.23 -10.76 -12.68
N PHE A 17 -21.83 -11.44 -13.67
CA PHE A 17 -23.17 -11.09 -14.12
C PHE A 17 -24.25 -11.36 -13.07
N THR A 18 -24.13 -12.47 -12.33
CA THR A 18 -25.13 -12.89 -11.34
C THR A 18 -24.96 -12.16 -10.00
N PHE A 19 -23.72 -11.89 -9.56
CA PHE A 19 -23.46 -11.27 -8.25
C PHE A 19 -23.87 -9.78 -8.19
N CYS A 20 -23.74 -9.04 -9.31
CA CYS A 20 -24.14 -7.62 -9.37
C CYS A 20 -25.61 -7.40 -9.74
N CYS A 21 -26.28 -8.36 -10.40
CA CYS A 21 -27.70 -8.25 -10.74
C CYS A 21 -28.63 -8.28 -9.51
N GLN A 22 -28.17 -8.85 -8.38
CA GLN A 22 -28.97 -8.92 -7.15
C GLN A 22 -28.95 -7.62 -6.33
N ASN A 23 -28.11 -6.62 -6.65
CA ASN A 23 -27.85 -5.46 -5.78
C ASN A 23 -28.09 -4.07 -6.41
N GLY A 24 -28.86 -3.94 -7.50
CA GLY A 24 -29.32 -2.62 -7.98
C GLY A 24 -28.24 -1.67 -8.51
N TYR A 25 -27.09 -2.17 -8.96
CA TYR A 25 -26.06 -1.34 -9.57
C TYR A 25 -26.53 -0.73 -10.90
N SER A 26 -26.38 0.59 -11.06
CA SER A 26 -26.63 1.27 -12.34
C SER A 26 -25.83 0.61 -13.47
N THR A 27 -26.51 0.25 -14.56
CA THR A 27 -25.98 -0.42 -15.75
C THR A 27 -24.68 0.22 -16.26
N THR A 28 -24.55 1.54 -16.12
CA THR A 28 -23.37 2.32 -16.54
C THR A 28 -22.11 1.97 -15.74
N LYS A 29 -22.20 1.83 -14.42
CA LYS A 29 -21.04 1.50 -13.56
C LYS A 29 -20.49 0.11 -13.87
N ARG A 30 -21.39 -0.83 -14.17
CA ARG A 30 -21.05 -2.20 -14.55
C ARG A 30 -20.35 -2.27 -15.90
N LEU A 31 -20.83 -1.50 -16.88
CA LEU A 31 -20.20 -1.44 -18.20
C LEU A 31 -18.77 -0.92 -18.09
N LEU A 32 -18.55 0.14 -17.31
CA LEU A 32 -17.22 0.71 -17.07
C LEU A 32 -16.27 -0.30 -16.43
N LEU A 33 -16.71 -1.04 -15.41
CA LEU A 33 -15.88 -2.07 -14.78
C LEU A 33 -15.46 -3.16 -15.77
N LEU A 34 -16.38 -3.61 -16.64
CA LEU A 34 -16.06 -4.58 -17.69
C LEU A 34 -15.08 -4.02 -18.72
N CYS A 35 -15.19 -2.73 -19.07
CA CYS A 35 -14.23 -2.08 -19.97
C CYS A 35 -12.83 -2.02 -19.35
N VAL A 36 -12.71 -1.69 -18.06
CA VAL A 36 -11.42 -1.68 -17.34
C VAL A 36 -10.80 -3.08 -17.29
N LEU A 37 -11.58 -4.09 -16.91
CA LEU A 37 -11.11 -5.48 -16.89
C LEU A 37 -10.66 -5.97 -18.27
N ARG A 38 -11.39 -5.61 -19.33
CA ARG A 38 -10.98 -5.92 -20.70
C ARG A 38 -9.66 -5.23 -21.06
N GLY A 39 -9.55 -3.94 -20.74
CA GLY A 39 -8.32 -3.19 -20.93
C GLY A 39 -7.12 -3.92 -20.31
N GLN A 40 -7.23 -4.33 -19.04
CA GLN A 40 -6.18 -5.04 -18.32
C GLN A 40 -5.84 -6.43 -18.86
N ILE A 41 -6.81 -7.14 -19.46
CA ILE A 41 -6.59 -8.49 -20.03
C ILE A 41 -5.94 -8.38 -21.41
N ASP A 42 -6.28 -7.35 -22.17
CA ASP A 42 -5.84 -7.15 -23.54
C ASP A 42 -4.52 -6.35 -23.62
N SER A 43 -4.03 -5.79 -22.50
CA SER A 43 -2.80 -5.03 -22.39
C SER A 43 -1.65 -5.81 -21.74
N LEU A 44 -0.41 -5.36 -22.03
CA LEU A 44 0.78 -5.81 -21.33
C LEU A 44 1.20 -4.72 -20.33
N GLU A 45 1.01 -4.99 -19.05
CA GLU A 45 1.30 -4.02 -17.99
C GLU A 45 2.77 -4.08 -17.56
N LEU A 46 3.51 -3.01 -17.85
CA LEU A 46 4.95 -2.89 -17.58
C LEU A 46 5.27 -1.80 -16.53
N ILE A 47 4.26 -1.24 -15.89
CA ILE A 47 4.43 -0.26 -14.82
C ILE A 47 4.86 -1.02 -13.56
N ALA A 48 6.08 -0.78 -13.08
CA ALA A 48 6.71 -1.54 -11.99
C ALA A 48 5.93 -1.54 -10.66
N PHE A 49 5.05 -0.56 -10.44
CA PHE A 49 4.28 -0.40 -9.21
C PHE A 49 2.83 -0.93 -9.31
N GLU A 50 2.39 -1.34 -10.50
CA GLU A 50 1.06 -1.92 -10.69
C GLU A 50 1.10 -3.44 -10.55
N ASN A 51 0.00 -4.00 -10.05
CA ASN A 51 -0.12 -5.45 -9.87
C ASN A 51 -1.59 -5.88 -9.86
N PHE A 52 -1.84 -7.16 -10.16
CA PHE A 52 -3.16 -7.77 -10.10
C PHE A 52 -3.34 -8.48 -8.75
N THR A 53 -4.28 -8.00 -7.95
CA THR A 53 -4.61 -8.63 -6.68
C THR A 53 -5.44 -9.90 -6.87
N SER A 54 -5.43 -10.78 -5.85
CA SER A 54 -6.19 -12.03 -5.90
C SER A 54 -7.68 -11.82 -5.66
N HIS A 55 -8.50 -12.75 -6.17
CA HIS A 55 -9.94 -12.73 -5.96
C HIS A 55 -10.33 -12.73 -4.48
N ALA A 56 -9.65 -13.53 -3.66
CA ALA A 56 -9.91 -13.61 -2.23
C ALA A 56 -9.68 -12.26 -1.51
N VAL A 57 -8.70 -11.47 -1.94
CA VAL A 57 -8.48 -10.11 -1.40
C VAL A 57 -9.62 -9.19 -1.82
N MET A 58 -10.07 -9.23 -3.08
CA MET A 58 -11.19 -8.42 -3.55
C MET A 58 -12.49 -8.73 -2.80
N GLU A 59 -12.78 -10.02 -2.55
CA GLU A 59 -13.95 -10.45 -1.77
C GLU A 59 -13.91 -9.93 -0.33
N ALA A 60 -12.74 -10.00 0.31
CA ALA A 60 -12.58 -9.50 1.67
C ALA A 60 -12.74 -7.97 1.76
N VAL A 61 -12.15 -7.22 0.83
CA VAL A 61 -12.27 -5.75 0.76
C VAL A 61 -13.70 -5.29 0.47
N GLY A 62 -14.43 -6.03 -0.36
CA GLY A 62 -15.85 -5.77 -0.67
C GLY A 62 -16.86 -6.31 0.35
N SER A 63 -16.40 -6.81 1.49
CA SER A 63 -17.25 -7.44 2.50
C SER A 63 -17.94 -6.44 3.44
N CYS A 64 -18.78 -6.93 4.34
CA CYS A 64 -19.48 -6.11 5.34
C CYS A 64 -18.55 -5.45 6.40
N LEU A 65 -17.26 -5.76 6.39
CA LEU A 65 -16.28 -5.15 7.28
C LEU A 65 -16.24 -3.61 7.14
N THR A 66 -16.53 -3.09 5.95
CA THR A 66 -16.59 -1.64 5.68
C THR A 66 -17.68 -0.92 6.49
N ASN A 67 -18.64 -1.64 7.05
CA ASN A 67 -19.74 -1.05 7.81
C ASN A 67 -19.35 -0.77 9.27
N LYS A 68 -18.21 -1.27 9.75
CA LYS A 68 -17.83 -1.18 11.16
C LYS A 68 -16.86 -0.04 11.42
N TYR A 69 -17.20 0.78 12.40
CA TYR A 69 -16.31 1.79 12.98
C TYR A 69 -15.58 1.22 14.21
N SER A 70 -14.26 1.22 14.17
CA SER A 70 -13.37 0.54 15.13
C SER A 70 -12.14 1.37 15.48
N GLU A 71 -12.37 2.59 15.95
CA GLU A 71 -11.28 3.50 16.32
C GLU A 71 -10.41 2.96 17.46
N ARG A 72 -9.11 3.29 17.41
CA ARG A 72 -8.02 2.84 18.31
C ARG A 72 -7.57 1.41 18.04
N ILE A 73 -6.67 0.88 18.87
CA ILE A 73 -6.07 -0.46 18.73
C ILE A 73 -6.97 -1.57 19.31
N PRO A 74 -6.74 -2.85 18.94
CA PRO A 74 -7.49 -3.99 19.47
C PRO A 74 -7.52 -4.02 21.00
N CYS A 75 -8.64 -4.49 21.57
CA CYS A 75 -8.90 -4.54 23.02
C CYS A 75 -8.94 -3.17 23.74
N LYS A 76 -8.70 -2.06 23.04
CA LYS A 76 -8.74 -0.69 23.60
C LYS A 76 -9.62 0.26 22.78
N ARG A 77 -10.62 -0.28 22.09
CA ARG A 77 -11.55 0.47 21.24
C ARG A 77 -12.38 1.45 22.04
N TYR A 78 -12.74 2.58 21.42
CA TYR A 78 -13.70 3.52 22.02
C TYR A 78 -15.15 3.02 21.95
N TYR A 79 -15.47 2.20 20.95
CA TYR A 79 -16.83 1.73 20.68
C TYR A 79 -16.98 0.22 20.86
N GLY A 80 -18.18 -0.20 21.26
CA GLY A 80 -18.54 -1.61 21.41
C GLY A 80 -18.74 -2.36 20.09
N GLY A 81 -18.94 -3.68 20.22
CA GLY A 81 -19.26 -4.57 19.09
C GLY A 81 -18.09 -4.88 18.15
N ASN A 82 -16.84 -4.68 18.60
CA ASN A 82 -15.64 -4.86 17.77
C ASN A 82 -14.91 -6.20 18.00
N LYS A 83 -15.54 -7.18 18.68
CA LYS A 83 -14.90 -8.48 18.99
C LYS A 83 -14.26 -9.13 17.76
N TYR A 84 -15.02 -9.27 16.67
CA TYR A 84 -14.51 -9.91 15.44
C TYR A 84 -13.54 -9.01 14.65
N ILE A 85 -13.63 -7.68 14.81
CA ILE A 85 -12.66 -6.76 14.21
C ILE A 85 -11.32 -6.87 14.92
N ASP A 86 -11.32 -7.01 16.25
CA ASP A 86 -10.12 -7.21 17.04
C ASP A 86 -9.44 -8.54 16.69
N GLU A 87 -10.21 -9.62 16.58
CA GLU A 87 -9.70 -10.92 16.13
C GLU A 87 -9.06 -10.82 14.73
N LEU A 88 -9.70 -10.10 13.81
CA LEU A 88 -9.20 -9.89 12.45
C LEU A 88 -7.90 -9.07 12.43
N GLU A 89 -7.85 -7.95 13.17
CA GLU A 89 -6.68 -7.07 13.19
C GLU A 89 -5.47 -7.76 13.82
N ILE A 90 -5.68 -8.49 14.93
CA ILE A 90 -4.63 -9.30 15.57
C ILE A 90 -4.13 -10.39 14.62
N LEU A 91 -5.02 -11.05 13.89
CA LEU A 91 -4.64 -12.05 12.88
C LEU A 91 -3.80 -11.42 11.77
N CYS A 92 -4.16 -10.22 11.30
CA CYS A 92 -3.41 -9.48 10.29
C CYS A 92 -2.00 -9.15 10.78
N GLN A 93 -1.88 -8.59 11.99
CA GLN A 93 -0.58 -8.27 12.62
C GLN A 93 0.32 -9.51 12.71
N LYS A 94 -0.21 -10.63 13.22
CA LYS A 94 0.55 -11.89 13.33
C LYS A 94 1.03 -12.41 11.98
N ARG A 95 0.17 -12.37 10.95
CA ARG A 95 0.54 -12.79 9.60
C ARG A 95 1.60 -11.88 8.99
N ALA A 96 1.52 -10.58 9.24
CA ALA A 96 2.50 -9.63 8.74
C ALA A 96 3.88 -9.86 9.39
N LEU A 97 3.95 -10.03 10.72
CA LEU A 97 5.21 -10.40 11.40
C LEU A 97 5.78 -11.73 10.87
N ALA A 98 4.93 -12.74 10.69
CA ALA A 98 5.35 -14.03 10.17
C ALA A 98 5.87 -13.96 8.72
N ALA A 99 5.25 -13.12 7.88
CA ALA A 99 5.67 -12.92 6.49
C ALA A 99 7.08 -12.32 6.37
N PHE A 100 7.51 -11.53 7.35
CA PHE A 100 8.85 -10.95 7.42
C PHE A 100 9.79 -11.70 8.39
N HIS A 101 9.38 -12.87 8.91
CA HIS A 101 10.14 -13.67 9.87
C HIS A 101 10.58 -12.90 11.12
N LEU A 102 9.73 -12.01 11.62
CA LEU A 102 10.00 -11.14 12.76
C LEU A 102 9.53 -11.77 14.08
N ASP A 103 10.35 -11.64 15.12
CA ASP A 103 10.01 -12.04 16.49
C ASP A 103 9.02 -11.03 17.09
N GLU A 104 7.82 -11.50 17.45
CA GLU A 104 6.76 -10.70 18.07
C GLU A 104 7.17 -10.03 19.39
N LYS A 105 8.19 -10.57 20.06
CA LYS A 105 8.73 -9.95 21.29
C LYS A 105 9.58 -8.73 21.01
N LYS A 106 10.15 -8.62 19.80
CA LYS A 106 11.04 -7.53 19.40
C LYS A 106 10.33 -6.53 18.50
N TRP A 107 9.38 -7.00 17.71
CA TRP A 107 8.77 -6.28 16.61
C TRP A 107 7.28 -6.07 16.85
N GLY A 108 6.87 -4.80 16.85
CA GLY A 108 5.47 -4.40 16.70
C GLY A 108 5.13 -4.17 15.22
N ILE A 109 3.85 -4.27 14.88
CA ILE A 109 3.37 -3.89 13.54
C ILE A 109 2.05 -3.15 13.61
N ASN A 110 1.97 -2.03 12.91
CA ASN A 110 0.74 -1.28 12.69
C ASN A 110 0.17 -1.63 11.31
N VAL A 111 -1.10 -2.03 11.25
CA VAL A 111 -1.80 -2.42 10.00
C VAL A 111 -2.97 -1.49 9.65
N GLN A 112 -3.12 -0.39 10.40
CA GLN A 112 -4.15 0.62 10.19
C GLN A 112 -3.84 1.72 9.14
N PRO A 113 -2.59 2.01 8.75
CA PRO A 113 -2.31 3.07 7.79
C PRO A 113 -2.99 2.82 6.43
N LEU A 114 -3.67 3.84 5.91
CA LEU A 114 -4.53 3.71 4.73
C LEU A 114 -3.73 3.59 3.43
N PHE A 115 -2.58 4.25 3.34
CA PHE A 115 -1.70 4.20 2.18
C PHE A 115 -0.26 4.59 2.58
N GLY A 116 0.73 4.19 1.77
CA GLY A 116 2.14 4.34 2.14
C GLY A 116 2.58 5.78 2.43
N SER A 117 2.01 6.79 1.74
CA SER A 117 2.33 8.19 2.04
C SER A 117 1.75 8.71 3.35
N SER A 118 0.62 8.16 3.85
CA SER A 118 0.10 8.53 5.18
C SER A 118 0.96 7.94 6.28
N GLU A 119 1.43 6.70 6.12
CA GLU A 119 2.32 6.09 7.11
C GLU A 119 3.63 6.85 7.19
N ASN A 120 4.23 7.13 6.03
CA ASN A 120 5.43 7.94 5.96
C ASN A 120 5.23 9.28 6.64
N PHE A 121 4.08 9.94 6.45
CA PHE A 121 3.75 11.24 7.06
C PHE A 121 3.60 11.18 8.59
N ILE A 122 3.06 10.08 9.13
CA ILE A 122 2.87 9.87 10.58
C ILE A 122 4.21 9.52 11.25
N GLN A 123 5.08 8.77 10.56
CA GLN A 123 6.37 8.32 11.08
C GLN A 123 7.52 9.35 10.89
N LEU A 124 7.25 10.57 10.35
CA LEU A 124 8.28 11.55 9.91
C LEU A 124 9.19 12.07 11.03
N PHE A 125 10.16 11.24 11.40
CA PHE A 125 11.47 11.63 11.94
C PHE A 125 12.57 11.58 10.86
N LEU A 126 12.26 11.12 9.64
CA LEU A 126 13.22 11.02 8.54
C LEU A 126 13.17 12.26 7.65
N ILE A 127 14.01 13.22 8.01
CA ILE A 127 14.14 14.52 7.33
C ILE A 127 14.99 14.42 6.04
N HIS A 128 15.66 13.29 5.81
CA HIS A 128 16.54 13.07 4.66
C HIS A 128 16.08 11.89 3.80
N GLY A 129 15.52 12.20 2.62
CA GLY A 129 15.09 11.23 1.61
C GLY A 129 15.93 11.33 0.33
N LEU A 130 15.87 10.30 -0.53
CA LEU A 130 16.45 10.38 -1.87
C LEU A 130 15.71 11.44 -2.70
N ASP A 131 16.44 12.23 -3.49
CA ASP A 131 15.84 13.25 -4.36
C ASP A 131 14.87 12.63 -5.38
N LEU A 132 13.75 13.30 -5.63
CA LEU A 132 12.68 12.78 -6.51
C LEU A 132 13.18 12.47 -7.94
N PRO A 133 13.98 13.33 -8.60
CA PRO A 133 14.51 13.04 -9.93
C PRO A 133 15.53 11.90 -9.96
N HIS A 134 16.09 11.54 -8.79
CA HIS A 134 17.07 10.47 -8.63
C HIS A 134 16.42 9.16 -8.16
N GLY A 135 15.09 9.04 -8.25
CA GLY A 135 14.35 7.81 -7.88
C GLY A 135 13.74 7.83 -6.48
N GLY A 136 13.75 8.98 -5.79
CA GLY A 136 13.02 9.18 -4.55
C GLY A 136 11.49 9.12 -4.70
N HIS A 137 10.78 9.21 -3.59
CA HIS A 137 9.31 9.25 -3.56
C HIS A 137 8.79 10.57 -2.96
N LEU A 138 7.65 11.06 -3.43
CA LEU A 138 7.09 12.36 -3.01
C LEU A 138 6.87 12.47 -1.50
N SER A 139 6.56 11.37 -0.81
CA SER A 139 6.36 11.37 0.65
C SER A 139 7.65 11.55 1.45
N HIS A 140 8.83 11.41 0.84
CA HIS A 140 10.11 11.59 1.52
C HIS A 140 10.60 13.06 1.52
N GLY A 141 9.82 13.97 0.91
CA GLY A 141 10.18 15.37 0.78
C GLY A 141 10.58 15.72 -0.64
N PHE A 142 9.82 16.64 -1.23
CA PHE A 142 10.14 17.24 -2.53
C PHE A 142 9.82 18.73 -2.52
N MET A 143 10.83 19.53 -2.84
CA MET A 143 10.72 20.96 -3.02
C MET A 143 11.50 21.41 -4.25
N THR A 144 11.00 22.45 -4.88
CA THR A 144 11.67 23.20 -5.94
C THR A 144 12.19 24.51 -5.34
N PRO A 145 13.13 25.22 -6.01
CA PRO A 145 13.63 26.50 -5.53
C PRO A 145 12.54 27.55 -5.26
N LYS A 146 11.39 27.43 -5.93
CA LYS A 146 10.26 28.36 -5.80
C LYS A 146 9.16 27.88 -4.87
N ARG A 147 9.07 26.57 -4.61
CA ARG A 147 7.90 25.98 -3.93
C ARG A 147 8.20 24.63 -3.29
N ARG A 148 7.71 24.46 -2.05
CA ARG A 148 7.55 23.16 -1.38
C ARG A 148 6.33 22.43 -1.95
N VAL A 149 6.52 21.23 -2.47
CA VAL A 149 5.50 20.51 -3.25
C VAL A 149 4.86 19.40 -2.41
N SER A 150 5.68 18.63 -1.70
CA SER A 150 5.19 17.55 -0.83
C SER A 150 4.69 18.07 0.52
N GLY A 151 3.71 17.38 1.11
CA GLY A 151 3.29 17.64 2.50
C GLY A 151 4.47 17.60 3.47
N THR A 152 5.35 16.60 3.33
CA THR A 152 6.60 16.47 4.10
C THR A 152 7.44 17.73 4.03
N SER A 153 7.72 18.27 2.84
CA SER A 153 8.51 19.50 2.68
C SER A 153 7.80 20.77 3.18
N ILE A 154 6.46 20.77 3.26
CA ILE A 154 5.68 21.92 3.74
C ILE A 154 5.78 22.00 5.27
N TYR A 155 5.58 20.86 5.95
CA TYR A 155 5.54 20.80 7.42
C TYR A 155 6.91 20.55 8.06
N PHE A 156 7.88 19.99 7.32
CA PHE A 156 9.20 19.61 7.83
C PHE A 156 10.33 20.20 6.96
N GLY A 157 11.51 20.35 7.57
CA GLY A 157 12.71 20.86 6.89
C GLY A 157 13.48 19.79 6.13
N SER A 158 12.92 19.22 5.05
CA SER A 158 13.56 18.12 4.30
C SER A 158 14.83 18.55 3.54
N MET A 159 15.87 17.72 3.52
CA MET A 159 17.04 17.89 2.65
C MET A 159 17.31 16.60 1.87
N PRO A 160 17.25 16.60 0.52
CA PRO A 160 17.43 15.39 -0.25
C PRO A 160 18.91 15.02 -0.39
N TYR A 161 19.21 13.72 -0.41
CA TYR A 161 20.49 13.21 -0.92
C TYR A 161 20.34 12.73 -2.37
N ARG A 162 21.44 12.69 -3.12
CA ARG A 162 21.46 12.35 -4.55
C ARG A 162 22.33 11.13 -4.84
N LEU A 163 22.07 10.53 -5.98
CA LEU A 163 22.96 9.51 -6.57
C LEU A 163 24.18 10.18 -7.19
N ASP A 164 25.30 9.47 -7.19
CA ASP A 164 26.43 9.80 -8.05
C ASP A 164 26.04 9.51 -9.51
N GLU A 165 26.08 10.55 -10.34
CA GLU A 165 25.66 10.47 -11.75
C GLU A 165 26.57 9.57 -12.59
N SER A 166 27.81 9.35 -12.16
CA SER A 166 28.77 8.51 -12.90
C SER A 166 28.54 7.01 -12.67
N THR A 167 28.13 6.63 -11.46
CA THR A 167 27.96 5.24 -11.06
C THR A 167 26.49 4.81 -10.97
N GLY A 168 25.57 5.77 -10.82
CA GLY A 168 24.15 5.52 -10.61
C GLY A 168 23.80 5.02 -9.21
N TYR A 169 24.76 5.02 -8.27
CA TYR A 169 24.59 4.54 -6.90
C TYR A 169 24.59 5.69 -5.89
N SER A 170 23.89 5.50 -4.76
CA SER A 170 24.00 6.38 -3.60
C SER A 170 25.36 6.19 -2.97
N SER A 171 26.13 7.26 -2.78
CA SER A 171 27.38 7.14 -2.03
C SER A 171 27.06 7.05 -0.53
N LEU A 172 27.52 5.98 0.12
CA LEU A 172 27.37 5.82 1.57
C LEU A 172 28.11 6.96 2.33
N PHE A 173 29.13 7.54 1.69
CA PHE A 173 29.94 8.63 2.22
C PHE A 173 29.15 9.95 2.29
N ASP A 174 28.28 10.24 1.32
CA ASP A 174 27.38 11.39 1.40
C ASP A 174 26.36 11.19 2.53
N LEU A 175 25.74 10.00 2.61
CA LEU A 175 24.83 9.64 3.72
C LEU A 175 25.49 9.79 5.09
N LEU A 176 26.77 9.41 5.24
CA LEU A 176 27.53 9.52 6.49
C LEU A 176 28.03 10.95 6.80
N SER A 177 28.33 11.74 5.76
CA SER A 177 28.68 13.16 5.92
C SER A 177 27.48 13.97 6.42
N PHE A 178 26.26 13.58 6.00
CA PHE A 178 25.01 14.12 6.53
C PHE A 178 24.60 13.51 7.88
N SER A 179 25.09 12.30 8.22
CA SER A 179 24.73 11.61 9.47
C SER A 179 25.32 12.21 10.76
N GLY A 180 26.06 13.31 10.67
CA GLY A 180 26.30 14.20 11.81
C GLY A 180 25.01 14.75 12.43
N TRP A 181 23.89 14.62 11.70
CA TRP A 181 22.53 14.94 12.15
C TRP A 181 21.65 13.70 11.97
N TYR A 182 21.55 12.89 13.04
CA TYR A 182 20.57 11.82 13.30
C TYR A 182 20.09 11.00 12.09
N VAL A 183 20.82 9.94 11.74
CA VAL A 183 20.25 8.80 11.01
C VAL A 183 19.64 7.85 12.04
N CYS A 184 18.31 7.87 12.17
CA CYS A 184 17.58 6.90 12.97
C CYS A 184 17.07 5.80 12.03
N LEU A 185 17.71 4.63 12.04
CA LEU A 185 17.12 3.41 11.48
C LEU A 185 15.96 3.01 12.38
N VAL A 186 14.74 3.41 12.03
CA VAL A 186 13.54 2.92 12.71
C VAL A 186 13.13 1.61 12.06
N VAL A 187 13.75 0.56 12.58
CA VAL A 187 13.11 -0.73 12.70
C VAL A 187 12.81 -0.75 14.21
N ASP A 188 11.58 -0.39 14.61
CA ASP A 188 11.15 -0.33 16.01
C ASP A 188 11.42 -1.67 16.73
N SER A 189 12.49 -1.70 17.52
CA SER A 189 12.70 -2.68 18.58
C SER A 189 12.02 -2.16 19.84
N ILE A 190 10.86 -2.75 20.16
CA ILE A 190 10.07 -2.68 21.42
C ILE A 190 9.75 -1.28 21.97
#